data_AF-A0A6M3L6A6-F1
#
_entry.id   AF-A0A6M3L6A6-F1
#
_cell.length_a   1.000
_cell.length_b   1.000
_cell.length_c   1.000
_cell.angle_alpha   90.00
_cell.angle_beta   90.00
_cell.angle_gamma   90.00
#
_symmetry.space_group_name_H-M   'P 1'
#
loop_
_entity.id
_entity.type
_entity.pdbx_description
1 polymer ?
#
loop_
_entity_poly.entity_id
_entity_poly.type
_entity_poly.pdbx_seq_one_letter_code
_entity_poly.pdbx_strand_id
1 'polypeptide(L)' 'QAVKAKWPLPETWSGYSQHSKDTTPLPTRHISGKEVLEFRDRAFKAYYERPEYLEMLKAKFGEKAVEDIQTMLGYEIERA' A
#
# COMPACT_ATOMS: atom_id res chain seq x y z
N GLN A 1 -7.77 -7.95 19.05
CA GLN A 1 -9.07 -7.74 18.38
C GLN A 1 -9.37 -8.90 17.42
N ALA A 2 -8.46 -9.26 16.51
CA ALA A 2 -8.62 -10.40 15.58
C ALA A 2 -9.03 -11.73 16.24
N VAL A 3 -8.37 -12.14 17.33
CA VAL A 3 -8.70 -13.38 18.07
C VAL A 3 -10.15 -13.37 18.58
N LYS A 4 -10.64 -12.22 19.08
CA LYS A 4 -12.03 -12.07 19.55
C LYS A 4 -13.02 -12.14 18.39
N ALA A 5 -12.65 -11.58 17.23
CA ALA A 5 -13.44 -11.57 16.01
C ALA A 5 -13.31 -12.86 15.17
N LYS A 6 -12.48 -13.81 15.60
CA LYS A 6 -12.14 -15.05 14.86
C LYS A 6 -11.66 -14.79 13.43
N TRP A 7 -10.93 -13.69 13.23
CA TRP A 7 -10.34 -13.38 11.93
C TRP A 7 -9.07 -14.18 11.68
N PRO A 8 -8.79 -14.52 10.41
CA PRO A 8 -7.55 -15.20 10.06
C PRO A 8 -6.36 -14.34 10.47
N LEU A 9 -5.34 -15.01 10.99
CA LEU A 9 -4.06 -14.42 11.35
C LEU A 9 -3.01 -14.85 10.32
N PRO A 10 -1.95 -14.06 10.12
CA PRO A 10 -0.81 -14.50 9.32
C PRO A 10 -0.27 -15.85 9.80
N GLU A 11 -0.03 -16.75 8.85
CA GLU A 11 0.51 -18.10 9.11
C GLU A 11 1.99 -18.05 9.50
N THR A 12 2.70 -17.02 9.01
CA THR A 12 4.12 -16.78 9.21
C THR A 12 4.35 -15.50 10.01
N TRP A 13 5.50 -15.40 10.66
CA TRP A 13 5.92 -14.16 11.31
C TRP A 13 6.05 -12.99 10.31
N SER A 14 6.51 -13.27 9.09
CA SER A 14 6.67 -12.28 8.02
C SER A 14 5.35 -11.64 7.61
N GLY A 15 4.23 -12.37 7.66
CA GLY A 15 2.93 -11.81 7.30
C GLY A 15 2.39 -10.76 8.29
N TYR A 16 3.00 -10.61 9.47
CA TYR A 16 2.75 -9.48 10.38
C TYR A 16 3.51 -8.20 9.99
N SER A 17 4.53 -8.30 9.12
CA SER A 17 5.28 -7.15 8.63
C SER A 17 4.54 -6.47 7.48
N GLN A 18 4.39 -5.13 7.57
CA GLN A 18 3.65 -4.34 6.59
C GLN A 18 4.32 -4.29 5.20
N HIS A 19 5.64 -4.52 5.16
CA HIS A 19 6.44 -4.50 3.95
C HIS A 19 6.63 -5.89 3.33
N SER A 20 6.18 -6.95 4.00
CA SER A 20 6.36 -8.30 3.47
C SER A 20 5.44 -8.57 2.29
N LYS A 21 5.88 -9.48 1.41
CA LYS A 21 5.06 -9.97 0.28
C LYS A 21 3.84 -10.75 0.76
N ASP A 22 3.97 -11.46 1.87
CA ASP A 22 2.93 -12.26 2.54
C ASP A 22 2.18 -11.49 3.64
N THR A 23 2.30 -10.16 3.65
CA THR A 23 1.60 -9.32 4.63
C THR A 23 0.10 -9.62 4.61
N THR A 24 -0.53 -9.76 5.77
CA THR A 24 -1.97 -10.01 5.87
C THR A 24 -2.58 -9.02 6.87
N PRO A 25 -3.06 -7.85 6.41
CA PRO A 25 -3.67 -6.88 7.30
C PRO A 25 -5.02 -7.39 7.79
N LEU A 26 -5.51 -6.74 8.85
CA LEU A 26 -6.84 -7.04 9.36
C LEU A 26 -7.90 -6.71 8.29
N PRO A 27 -8.93 -7.56 8.15
CA PRO A 27 -10.08 -7.24 7.33
C PRO A 27 -10.86 -6.07 7.93
N THR A 28 -11.74 -5.49 7.14
CA THR A 28 -12.76 -4.56 7.63
C THR A 28 -14.06 -5.32 7.87
N ARG A 29 -15.12 -4.59 8.25
CA ARG A 29 -16.49 -5.14 8.29
C ARG A 29 -17.04 -5.56 6.91
N HIS A 30 -16.42 -5.11 5.81
CA HIS A 30 -16.97 -5.23 4.45
C HIS A 30 -16.07 -5.98 3.48
N ILE A 31 -14.75 -5.93 3.68
CA ILE A 31 -13.76 -6.51 2.76
C ILE A 31 -12.68 -7.27 3.54
N SER A 32 -12.16 -8.32 2.93
CA SER A 32 -11.08 -9.17 3.44
C SER A 32 -9.75 -8.42 3.55
N GLY A 33 -8.79 -8.97 4.30
CA GLY A 33 -7.44 -8.42 4.40
C GLY A 33 -6.73 -8.34 3.04
N LYS A 34 -6.97 -9.32 2.15
CA LYS A 34 -6.46 -9.31 0.78
C LYS A 34 -7.02 -8.15 -0.03
N GLU A 35 -8.34 -7.96 -0.01
CA GLU A 35 -8.99 -6.83 -0.69
C GLU A 35 -8.55 -5.48 -0.13
N VAL A 36 -8.25 -5.39 1.18
CA VAL A 36 -7.64 -4.20 1.79
C VAL A 36 -6.26 -3.91 1.18
N LEU A 37 -5.43 -4.93 0.97
CA LEU A 37 -4.12 -4.76 0.32
C LEU A 37 -4.25 -4.32 -1.13
N GLU A 38 -5.11 -4.99 -1.90
CA GLU A 38 -5.36 -4.64 -3.30
C GLU A 38 -5.90 -3.21 -3.42
N PHE A 39 -6.77 -2.80 -2.50
CA PHE A 39 -7.22 -1.41 -2.43
C PHE A 39 -6.06 -0.46 -2.11
N ARG A 40 -5.25 -0.76 -1.10
CA ARG A 40 -4.11 0.08 -0.69
C ARG A 40 -3.14 0.29 -1.84
N ASP A 41 -2.76 -0.79 -2.53
CA ASP A 41 -1.78 -0.76 -3.61
C ASP A 41 -2.31 0.05 -4.81
N ARG A 42 -3.59 -0.11 -5.16
CA ARG A 42 -4.23 0.73 -6.18
C ARG A 42 -4.38 2.19 -5.75
N ALA A 43 -4.79 2.45 -4.52
CA ALA A 43 -4.97 3.79 -3.99
C ALA A 43 -3.65 4.55 -3.91
N PHE A 44 -2.55 3.87 -3.60
CA PHE A 44 -1.20 4.44 -3.64
C PHE A 44 -0.85 4.93 -5.03
N LYS A 45 -0.92 4.07 -6.06
CA LYS A 45 -0.66 4.47 -7.44
C LYS A 45 -1.58 5.61 -7.87
N ALA A 46 -2.89 5.43 -7.70
CA ALA A 46 -3.88 6.42 -8.09
C ALA A 46 -3.68 7.78 -7.41
N TYR A 47 -3.18 7.83 -6.17
CA TYR A 47 -2.93 9.10 -5.48
C TYR A 47 -1.65 9.78 -5.97
N TYR A 48 -0.55 9.02 -6.08
CA TYR A 48 0.77 9.56 -6.41
C TYR A 48 0.98 9.78 -7.91
N GLU A 49 0.17 9.16 -8.77
CA GLU A 49 0.13 9.43 -10.23
C GLU A 49 -0.68 10.69 -10.59
N ARG A 50 -1.41 11.28 -9.63
CA ARG A 50 -2.26 12.44 -9.91
C ARG A 50 -1.45 13.64 -10.37
N PRO A 51 -1.79 14.25 -11.52
CA PRO A 51 -1.10 15.45 -12.00
C PRO A 51 -1.08 16.57 -10.97
N GLU A 52 -2.19 16.81 -10.26
CA GLU A 52 -2.24 17.90 -9.27
C GLU A 52 -1.31 17.65 -8.07
N TYR A 53 -1.08 16.38 -7.72
CA TYR A 53 -0.13 16.02 -6.67
C TYR A 53 1.31 16.22 -7.13
N LEU A 54 1.64 15.80 -8.35
CA LEU A 54 2.97 15.96 -8.92
C LEU A 54 3.34 17.43 -9.12
N GLU A 55 2.41 18.26 -9.57
CA GLU A 55 2.61 19.71 -9.69
C GLU A 55 2.82 20.37 -8.31
N MET A 56 2.03 19.97 -7.31
CA MET A 56 2.22 20.43 -5.93
C MET A 56 3.60 20.03 -5.39
N LEU A 57 4.02 18.80 -5.66
CA LEU A 57 5.31 18.27 -5.21
C LEU A 57 6.46 19.03 -5.87
N LYS A 58 6.39 19.24 -7.19
CA LYS A 58 7.34 20.04 -7.97
C LYS A 58 7.47 21.46 -7.43
N ALA A 59 6.34 22.12 -7.18
CA ALA A 59 6.32 23.49 -6.67
C ALA A 59 6.96 23.63 -5.28
N LYS A 60 6.85 22.60 -4.43
CA LYS A 60 7.39 22.63 -3.06
C LYS A 60 8.82 22.13 -2.93
N PHE A 61 9.20 21.11 -3.70
CA PHE A 61 10.44 20.36 -3.51
C PHE A 61 11.31 20.26 -4.76
N GLY A 62 10.85 20.79 -5.90
CA GLY A 62 11.56 20.78 -7.17
C GLY A 62 11.40 19.47 -7.95
N GLU A 63 12.02 19.43 -9.13
CA GLU A 63 11.88 18.32 -10.08
C GLU A 63 12.37 16.98 -9.51
N LYS A 64 13.45 17.02 -8.72
CA LYS A 64 14.07 15.80 -8.19
C LYS A 64 13.09 14.95 -7.36
N ALA A 65 12.22 15.61 -6.60
CA ALA A 65 11.20 14.93 -5.82
C ALA A 65 10.14 14.23 -6.70
N VAL A 66 9.80 14.82 -7.85
CA VAL A 66 8.90 14.22 -8.83
C VAL A 66 9.53 12.97 -9.43
N GLU A 67 10.80 13.04 -9.82
CA GLU A 67 11.55 11.90 -10.35
C GLU A 67 11.63 10.74 -9.35
N ASP A 68 11.85 11.05 -8.07
CA ASP A 68 11.92 10.04 -7.00
C ASP A 68 10.56 9.34 -6.80
N ILE A 69 9.45 10.09 -6.84
CA ILE A 69 8.11 9.50 -6.78
C ILE A 69 7.83 8.65 -8.01
N GLN A 70 8.16 9.12 -9.21
CA GLN A 70 7.96 8.36 -10.45
C GLN A 70 8.79 7.06 -10.45
N THR A 71 10.02 7.12 -9.96
CA THR A 71 10.89 5.96 -9.81
C THR A 71 10.28 4.97 -8.81
N MET A 72 9.80 5.46 -7.66
CA MET A 72 9.13 4.65 -6.65
C MET A 72 7.87 3.95 -7.20
N LEU A 73 7.07 4.65 -7.99
CA LEU A 73 5.85 4.10 -8.61
C LEU A 73 6.12 2.98 -9.62
N GLY A 74 7.33 2.94 -10.19
CA GLY A 74 7.76 1.87 -11.10
C GLY A 74 8.03 0.53 -10.41
N TYR A 75 8.15 0.49 -9.08
CA TYR A 75 8.34 -0.76 -8.35
C TYR A 75 7.00 -1.38 -7.97
N GLU A 76 6.73 -2.57 -8.52
CA GLU A 76 5.56 -3.37 -8.14
C GLU A 76 5.94 -4.41 -7.08
N ILE A 77 5.11 -4.51 -6.03
CA ILE A 77 5.27 -5.52 -4.99
C ILE A 77 4.38 -6.71 -5.34
N GLU A 78 5.02 -7.82 -5.66
CA GLU A 78 4.34 -9.11 -5.80
C GLU A 78 3.75 -9.54 -4.44
N ARG A 79 2.46 -9.83 -4.42
CA ARG A 79 1.71 -10.27 -3.23
C ARG A 79 1.52 -11.78 -3.25
N ALA A 80 1.66 -12.42 -2.09
CA ALA A 80 1.37 -13.85 -1.91
C ALA A 80 -0.14 -14.13 -1.77
#